data_AF-A0A3M0WR12-F1
#
_entry.id   AF-A0A3M0WR12-F1
#
_cell.length_a   1.000
_cell.length_b   1.000
_cell.length_c   1.000
_cell.angle_alpha   90.00
_cell.angle_beta   90.00
_cell.angle_gamma   90.00
#
_symmetry.space_group_name_H-M   'P 1'
#
loop_
_entity.id
_entity.type
_entity.pdbx_description
1 polymer ?
#
loop_
_entity_poly.entity_id
_entity_poly.type
_entity_poly.pdbx_seq_one_letter_code
_entity_poly.pdbx_strand_id
1 'polypeptide(L)'
;MYHIDLTNLKNFLADEESQKRLELKCDNTYQEIIIGNLNNQKPISGCMSCSSIEACGSMPVDEREIVEVSCDGLLGTDYCEISPGLDDNIERDDLVIVTVDGFQEIAQIVSKGELVKIKRKGQQLFGEELPKIIRKANQDDLIKYEKNISEEVKAVPIFKEKVDKY
;
A
#
# COMPACT_ATOMS: atom_id res chain seq x y z
N MET A 1 -39.88 -11.37 8.16
CA MET A 1 -39.47 -10.08 7.54
C MET A 1 -38.62 -9.38 8.59
N TYR A 2 -37.31 -9.31 8.42
CA TYR A 2 -36.44 -8.67 9.42
C TYR A 2 -36.59 -7.15 9.28
N HIS A 3 -37.16 -6.51 10.32
CA HIS A 3 -37.17 -5.06 10.44
C HIS A 3 -35.78 -4.62 10.90
N ILE A 4 -34.88 -4.46 9.94
CA ILE A 4 -33.59 -3.82 10.20
C ILE A 4 -33.88 -2.33 10.35
N ASP A 5 -33.77 -1.83 11.58
CA ASP A 5 -33.95 -0.43 11.90
C ASP A 5 -32.70 0.37 11.47
N LEU A 6 -32.79 1.01 10.30
CA LEU A 6 -31.73 1.83 9.72
C LEU A 6 -31.71 3.27 10.27
N THR A 7 -32.56 3.59 11.23
CA THR A 7 -32.74 4.97 11.72
C THR A 7 -31.50 5.45 12.49
N ASN A 8 -30.77 4.54 13.14
CA ASN A 8 -29.49 4.84 13.80
C ASN A 8 -28.33 5.08 12.82
N LEU A 9 -28.37 4.47 11.63
CA LEU A 9 -27.36 4.69 10.58
C LEU A 9 -27.47 6.11 10.00
N LYS A 10 -28.69 6.63 9.84
CA LYS A 10 -28.90 7.98 9.28
C LYS A 10 -28.31 9.10 10.15
N ASN A 11 -28.31 8.93 11.48
CA ASN A 11 -27.74 9.93 12.40
C ASN A 11 -26.21 9.82 12.51
N PHE A 12 -25.63 8.63 12.31
CA PHE A 12 -24.18 8.42 12.28
C PHE A 12 -23.53 8.91 10.97
N LEU A 13 -24.25 8.85 9.85
CA LEU A 13 -23.79 9.31 8.53
C LEU A 13 -23.77 10.84 8.36
N ALA A 14 -24.29 11.60 9.35
CA ALA A 14 -24.29 13.06 9.29
C ALA A 14 -22.96 13.69 9.72
N ASP A 15 -22.07 12.93 10.36
CA ASP A 15 -20.77 13.37 10.84
C ASP A 15 -19.64 12.66 10.07
N GLU A 16 -18.88 13.43 9.28
CA GLU A 16 -17.79 12.91 8.44
C GLU A 16 -16.70 12.21 9.28
N GLU A 17 -16.44 12.68 10.49
CA GLU A 17 -15.42 12.09 11.35
C GLU A 17 -15.86 10.72 11.88
N SER A 18 -17.12 10.61 12.30
CA SER A 18 -17.73 9.34 12.67
C SER A 18 -17.77 8.34 11.51
N GLN A 19 -18.02 8.81 10.28
CA GLN A 19 -18.00 7.96 9.09
C GLN A 19 -16.59 7.40 8.82
N LYS A 20 -15.55 8.26 8.81
CA LYS A 20 -14.16 7.81 8.62
C LYS A 20 -13.71 6.80 9.68
N ARG A 21 -14.11 7.02 10.94
CA ARG A 21 -13.83 6.07 12.04
C ARG A 21 -14.51 4.72 11.82
N LEU A 22 -15.75 4.72 11.32
CA LEU A 22 -16.49 3.48 11.01
C LEU A 22 -15.85 2.74 9.84
N GLU A 23 -15.49 3.44 8.76
CA GLU A 23 -14.80 2.89 7.60
C GLU A 23 -13.48 2.24 8.02
N LEU A 24 -12.64 2.96 8.77
CA LEU A 24 -11.39 2.41 9.32
C LEU A 24 -11.61 1.15 10.16
N LYS A 25 -12.65 1.14 11.00
CA LYS A 25 -12.97 -0.03 11.83
C LYS A 25 -13.39 -1.23 10.98
N CYS A 26 -14.23 -1.01 9.98
CA CYS A 26 -14.64 -2.04 9.04
C CYS A 26 -13.44 -2.60 8.27
N ASP A 27 -12.59 -1.73 7.74
CA ASP A 27 -11.38 -2.10 7.00
C ASP A 27 -10.44 -2.96 7.85
N ASN A 28 -10.17 -2.55 9.09
CA ASN A 28 -9.34 -3.32 10.02
C ASN A 28 -9.96 -4.70 10.30
N THR A 29 -11.27 -4.75 10.56
CA THR A 29 -11.97 -6.02 10.83
C THR A 29 -11.87 -6.97 9.62
N TYR A 30 -12.05 -6.45 8.40
CA TYR A 30 -11.92 -7.27 7.19
C TYR A 30 -10.48 -7.72 6.96
N GLN A 31 -9.49 -6.86 7.18
CA GLN A 31 -8.08 -7.23 7.09
C GLN A 31 -7.74 -8.35 8.08
N GLU A 32 -8.17 -8.26 9.34
CA GLU A 32 -7.97 -9.31 10.34
C GLU A 32 -8.59 -10.64 9.92
N ILE A 33 -9.81 -10.62 9.37
CA ILE A 33 -10.47 -11.82 8.85
C ILE A 33 -9.67 -12.41 7.68
N ILE A 34 -9.19 -11.59 6.75
CA ILE A 34 -8.41 -12.03 5.60
C ILE A 34 -7.08 -12.64 6.06
N ILE A 35 -6.33 -11.92 6.90
CA ILE A 35 -5.05 -12.36 7.48
C ILE A 35 -5.26 -13.67 8.25
N GLY A 36 -6.28 -13.73 9.10
CA GLY A 36 -6.63 -14.93 9.85
C GLY A 36 -6.90 -16.12 8.94
N ASN A 37 -7.63 -15.92 7.83
CA ASN A 37 -7.86 -16.99 6.86
C ASN A 37 -6.59 -17.40 6.11
N LEU A 38 -5.74 -16.44 5.72
CA LEU A 38 -4.46 -16.72 5.04
C LEU A 38 -3.49 -17.48 5.94
N ASN A 39 -3.42 -17.12 7.22
CA ASN A 39 -2.57 -17.78 8.20
C ASN A 39 -3.12 -19.18 8.59
N ASN A 40 -4.43 -19.38 8.56
CA ASN A 40 -5.07 -20.67 8.85
C ASN A 40 -5.09 -21.62 7.64
N GLN A 41 -4.81 -21.13 6.43
CA GLN A 41 -4.59 -22.01 5.29
C GLN A 41 -3.28 -22.77 5.50
N LYS A 42 -3.40 -24.07 5.81
CA LYS A 42 -2.29 -25.00 5.62
C LYS A 42 -1.83 -24.85 4.16
N PRO A 43 -0.51 -24.81 3.87
CA PRO A 43 -0.05 -24.73 2.50
C PRO A 43 -0.57 -25.93 1.72
N ILE A 44 -1.63 -25.73 0.93
CA ILE A 44 -2.11 -26.70 -0.06
C ILE A 44 -1.20 -26.50 -1.29
N SER A 45 0.08 -26.80 -1.11
CA SER A 45 1.06 -26.93 -2.18
C SER A 45 1.99 -28.08 -1.84
N GLY A 46 1.39 -29.23 -1.49
CA GLY A 46 2.11 -30.48 -1.61
C GLY A 46 2.38 -30.72 -3.08
N CYS A 47 3.62 -30.53 -3.52
CA CYS A 47 4.11 -31.20 -4.72
C CYS A 47 3.80 -32.70 -4.54
N MET A 48 2.97 -33.28 -5.40
CA MET A 48 2.60 -34.70 -5.35
C MET A 48 3.81 -35.65 -5.50
N SER A 49 4.99 -35.09 -5.79
CA SER A 49 6.26 -35.80 -5.99
C SER A 49 7.29 -35.57 -4.89
N CYS A 50 7.04 -34.70 -3.90
CA CYS A 50 7.98 -34.46 -2.79
C CYS A 50 7.53 -35.25 -1.56
N SER A 51 8.31 -36.26 -1.18
CA SER A 51 8.07 -37.13 -0.01
C SER A 51 8.21 -36.45 1.35
N SER A 52 8.47 -35.14 1.38
CA SER A 52 8.43 -34.31 2.58
C SER A 52 7.91 -32.92 2.23
N ILE A 53 6.66 -32.64 2.61
CA ILE A 53 6.00 -31.34 2.47
C ILE A 53 6.79 -30.23 3.22
N GLU A 54 7.61 -30.61 4.19
CA GLU A 54 8.49 -29.74 4.98
C GLU A 54 9.66 -29.13 4.17
N ALA A 55 9.99 -29.67 2.98
CA ALA A 55 11.14 -29.25 2.19
C ALA A 55 10.81 -28.24 1.07
N CYS A 56 9.54 -27.93 0.82
CA CYS A 56 9.17 -26.82 -0.06
C CYS A 56 9.31 -25.51 0.73
N GLY A 57 10.54 -25.00 0.77
CA GLY A 57 10.98 -23.87 1.59
C GLY A 57 9.95 -22.76 1.69
N SER A 58 9.36 -22.61 2.87
CA SER A 58 8.59 -21.42 3.19
C SER A 58 9.56 -20.25 3.19
N MET A 59 9.37 -19.28 2.30
CA MET A 59 10.10 -18.03 2.39
C MET A 59 9.89 -17.42 3.79
N PRO A 60 10.97 -16.99 4.47
CA PRO A 60 10.85 -16.38 5.78
C PRO A 60 10.02 -15.10 5.70
N VAL A 61 9.41 -14.72 6.83
CA VAL A 61 8.74 -13.43 6.95
C VAL A 61 9.82 -12.37 7.11
N ASP A 62 9.66 -11.26 6.40
CA ASP A 62 10.56 -10.11 6.52
C ASP A 62 10.23 -9.35 7.82
N GLU A 63 11.19 -9.31 8.74
CA GLU A 63 11.02 -8.65 10.05
C GLU A 63 11.08 -7.12 9.95
N ARG A 64 11.55 -6.57 8.81
CA ARG A 64 11.58 -5.12 8.58
C ARG A 64 10.15 -4.57 8.53
N GLU A 65 10.02 -3.30 8.92
CA GLU A 65 8.78 -2.57 8.72
C GLU A 65 8.70 -2.10 7.27
N ILE A 66 7.79 -2.74 6.52
CA ILE A 66 7.66 -2.59 5.07
C ILE A 66 6.23 -2.17 4.75
N VAL A 67 6.12 -1.21 3.84
CA VAL A 67 4.87 -0.77 3.27
C VAL A 67 4.87 -0.96 1.76
N GLU A 68 3.68 -1.11 1.21
CA GLU A 68 3.45 -1.08 -0.23
C GLU A 68 3.12 0.35 -0.64
N VAL A 69 3.85 0.88 -1.61
CA VAL A 69 3.66 2.25 -2.12
C VAL A 69 3.33 2.23 -3.61
N SER A 70 2.68 3.29 -4.08
CA SER A 70 2.42 3.53 -5.49
C SER A 70 2.90 4.92 -5.87
N CYS A 71 3.58 5.02 -7.00
CA CYS A 71 4.11 6.24 -7.59
C CYS A 71 3.91 6.19 -9.10
N ASP A 72 3.56 7.33 -9.70
CA ASP A 72 3.46 7.47 -11.17
C ASP A 72 4.84 7.70 -11.83
N GLY A 73 5.92 7.66 -11.04
CA GLY A 73 7.31 7.83 -11.46
C GLY A 73 8.00 6.52 -11.85
N LEU A 74 9.30 6.41 -11.56
CA LEU A 74 10.10 5.24 -11.90
C LEU A 74 9.78 4.05 -10.99
N LEU A 75 9.41 4.31 -9.74
CA LEU A 75 9.16 3.26 -8.76
C LEU A 75 7.91 2.43 -9.09
N GLY A 76 6.88 3.03 -9.71
CA GLY A 76 5.62 2.34 -9.96
C GLY A 76 4.96 1.88 -8.65
N THR A 77 4.57 0.60 -8.59
CA THR A 77 4.09 -0.04 -7.35
C THR A 77 5.16 -0.96 -6.79
N ASP A 78 5.65 -0.66 -5.59
CA ASP A 78 6.77 -1.40 -4.98
C ASP A 78 6.69 -1.44 -3.44
N TYR A 79 7.59 -2.20 -2.83
CA TYR A 79 7.76 -2.30 -1.38
C TYR A 79 8.86 -1.35 -0.89
N CYS A 80 8.58 -0.61 0.17
CA CYS A 80 9.54 0.29 0.79
C CYS A 80 9.75 -0.02 2.26
N GLU A 81 10.99 0.07 2.71
CA GLU A 81 11.36 0.00 4.12
C GLU A 81 11.08 1.35 4.81
N ILE A 82 10.42 1.28 5.97
CA ILE A 82 10.20 2.45 6.81
C ILE A 82 11.42 2.68 7.70
N SER A 83 11.97 3.90 7.66
CA SER A 83 13.05 4.28 8.56
C SER A 83 12.60 4.23 10.04
N PRO A 84 13.44 3.76 10.98
CA PRO A 84 13.08 3.66 12.39
C PRO A 84 12.56 5.00 12.96
N GLY A 85 11.42 4.96 13.65
CA GLY A 85 10.76 6.14 14.25
C GLY A 85 9.76 6.87 13.36
N LEU A 86 9.62 6.48 12.09
CA LEU A 86 8.64 7.05 11.17
C LEU A 86 7.32 6.25 11.12
N ASP A 87 7.36 5.00 11.57
CA ASP A 87 6.26 4.04 11.44
C ASP A 87 4.94 4.53 12.05
N ASP A 88 4.97 5.07 13.28
CA ASP A 88 3.77 5.54 13.98
C ASP A 88 3.08 6.77 13.32
N ASN A 89 3.73 7.41 12.34
CA ASN A 89 3.25 8.66 11.74
C ASN A 89 2.77 8.51 10.28
N ILE A 90 2.84 7.30 9.72
CA ILE A 90 2.46 7.02 8.33
C ILE A 90 1.27 6.08 8.31
N GLU A 91 0.23 6.51 7.61
CA GLU A 91 -1.01 5.78 7.39
C GLU A 91 -1.26 5.54 5.90
N ARG A 92 -2.27 4.71 5.61
CA ARG A 92 -2.74 4.52 4.24
C ARG A 92 -3.15 5.86 3.61
N ASP A 93 -2.93 5.97 2.30
CA ASP A 93 -3.19 7.13 1.46
C ASP A 93 -2.30 8.36 1.73
N ASP A 94 -1.42 8.31 2.74
CA ASP A 94 -0.42 9.35 2.96
C ASP A 94 0.56 9.43 1.79
N LEU A 95 0.96 10.66 1.45
CA LEU A 95 2.06 10.92 0.53
C LEU A 95 3.38 10.95 1.31
N VAL A 96 4.37 10.22 0.83
CA VAL A 96 5.69 10.08 1.43
C VAL A 96 6.80 10.33 0.42
N ILE A 97 7.97 10.73 0.91
CA ILE A 97 9.17 10.88 0.09
C ILE A 97 10.00 9.60 0.22
N VAL A 98 10.19 8.92 -0.90
CA VAL A 98 10.94 7.68 -1.04
C VAL A 98 12.28 7.97 -1.70
N THR A 99 13.34 7.30 -1.25
CA THR A 99 14.63 7.28 -1.95
C THR A 99 14.86 5.93 -2.62
N VAL A 100 15.22 5.98 -3.91
CA VAL A 100 15.57 4.83 -4.76
C VAL A 100 16.84 5.21 -5.52
N ASP A 101 17.92 4.44 -5.39
CA ASP A 101 19.17 4.63 -6.17
C ASP A 101 19.70 6.08 -6.23
N GLY A 102 19.53 6.84 -5.14
CA GLY A 102 19.95 8.25 -5.05
C GLY A 102 18.97 9.28 -5.63
N PHE A 103 17.84 8.84 -6.18
CA PHE A 103 16.72 9.67 -6.60
C PHE A 103 15.66 9.75 -5.50
N GLN A 104 14.89 10.83 -5.51
CA GLN A 104 13.76 11.01 -4.62
C GLN A 104 12.47 11.11 -5.42
N GLU A 105 11.47 10.34 -5.01
CA GLU A 105 10.14 10.36 -5.59
C GLU A 105 9.09 10.52 -4.50
N ILE A 106 7.95 11.11 -4.87
CA ILE A 106 6.78 11.18 -4.01
C ILE A 106 5.89 9.98 -4.33
N ALA A 107 5.57 9.18 -3.31
CA ALA A 107 4.74 7.99 -3.46
C ALA A 107 3.59 8.01 -2.46
N GLN A 108 2.50 7.35 -2.78
CA GLN A 108 1.35 7.16 -1.91
C GLN A 108 1.42 5.80 -1.22
N ILE A 109 1.12 5.75 0.06
CA ILE A 109 1.03 4.50 0.82
C ILE A 109 -0.25 3.75 0.43
N VAL A 110 -0.10 2.56 -0.16
CA VAL A 110 -1.23 1.71 -0.57
C VAL A 110 -1.64 0.76 0.54
N SER A 111 -0.66 0.15 1.21
CA SER A 111 -0.91 -0.82 2.27
C SER A 111 0.23 -0.83 3.29
N LYS A 112 -0.11 -1.17 4.53
CA LYS A 112 0.79 -1.24 5.67
C LYS A 112 0.48 -2.47 6.52
N GLY A 113 1.48 -2.95 7.27
CA GLY A 113 1.32 -3.98 8.27
C GLY A 113 1.46 -5.41 7.73
N GLU A 114 0.87 -6.36 8.46
CA GLU A 114 1.06 -7.80 8.20
C GLU A 114 0.63 -8.23 6.79
N LEU A 115 -0.38 -7.56 6.21
CA LEU A 115 -0.83 -7.84 4.85
C LEU A 115 0.29 -7.63 3.82
N VAL A 116 1.12 -6.60 4.00
CA VAL A 116 2.27 -6.32 3.12
C VAL A 116 3.29 -7.44 3.21
N LYS A 117 3.61 -7.88 4.44
CA LYS A 117 4.53 -9.00 4.70
C LYS A 117 4.03 -10.30 4.05
N ILE A 118 2.72 -10.57 4.12
CA ILE A 118 2.09 -11.74 3.46
C ILE A 118 2.15 -11.62 1.93
N LYS A 119 1.79 -10.47 1.35
CA LYS A 119 1.84 -10.24 -0.10
C LYS A 119 3.25 -10.48 -0.64
N ARG A 120 4.24 -9.86 0.00
CA ARG A 120 5.66 -9.93 -0.36
C ARG A 120 6.21 -11.35 -0.28
N LYS A 121 5.86 -12.09 0.78
CA LYS A 121 6.16 -13.52 0.91
C LYS A 121 5.50 -14.34 -0.21
N GLY A 122 4.25 -14.03 -0.57
CA GLY A 122 3.54 -14.66 -1.70
C GLY A 122 4.23 -14.45 -3.05
N GLN A 123 4.97 -13.35 -3.20
CA GLN A 123 5.81 -13.05 -4.37
C GLN A 123 7.23 -13.62 -4.29
N GLN A 124 7.56 -14.36 -3.22
CA GLN A 124 8.91 -14.92 -3.00
C GLN A 124 10.00 -13.84 -2.92
N LEU A 125 9.70 -12.69 -2.32
CA LEU A 125 10.66 -11.61 -2.08
C LEU A 125 11.12 -11.62 -0.62
N PHE A 126 12.43 -11.54 -0.38
CA PHE A 126 13.04 -11.52 0.96
C PHE A 126 14.50 -11.05 0.93
N GLY A 127 14.85 -10.18 1.86
CA GLY A 127 16.25 -9.81 2.15
C GLY A 127 16.93 -8.92 1.12
N GLU A 128 16.28 -8.59 0.01
CA GLU A 128 16.79 -7.60 -0.94
C GLU A 128 16.79 -6.19 -0.34
N GLU A 129 17.62 -5.33 -0.92
CA GLU A 129 17.64 -3.91 -0.60
C GLU A 129 16.35 -3.28 -1.10
N LEU A 130 15.67 -2.55 -0.22
CA LEU A 130 14.42 -1.88 -0.52
C LEU A 130 14.63 -0.38 -0.60
N PRO A 131 13.87 0.31 -1.46
CA PRO A 131 13.66 1.74 -1.34
C PRO A 131 13.30 2.15 0.08
N LYS A 132 13.73 3.35 0.49
CA LYS A 132 13.55 3.81 1.87
C LYS A 132 12.63 5.01 1.94
N ILE A 133 11.68 4.97 2.85
CA ILE A 133 10.88 6.14 3.18
C ILE A 133 11.69 7.05 4.09
N ILE A 134 11.92 8.28 3.63
CA ILE A 134 12.67 9.29 4.39
C ILE A 134 11.75 10.00 5.38
N ARG A 135 10.58 10.44 4.91
CA ARG A 135 9.63 11.27 5.65
C ARG A 135 8.27 11.31 4.97
N LYS A 136 7.25 11.71 5.72
CA LYS A 136 5.97 12.16 5.16
C LYS A 136 6.15 13.44 4.34
N ALA A 137 5.37 13.58 3.26
CA ALA A 137 5.35 14.78 2.45
C ALA A 137 4.88 15.97 3.30
N ASN A 138 5.57 17.10 3.16
CA ASN A 138 5.19 18.35 3.82
C ASN A 138 4.37 19.23 2.87
N GLN A 139 3.90 20.38 3.36
CA GLN A 139 3.06 21.27 2.56
C GLN A 139 3.74 21.75 1.26
N ASP A 140 5.05 21.99 1.30
CA ASP A 140 5.80 22.43 0.11
C ASP A 140 5.89 21.31 -0.94
N ASP A 141 6.04 20.06 -0.49
CA ASP A 141 6.03 18.90 -1.38
C ASP A 141 4.66 18.72 -2.03
N LEU A 142 3.57 18.87 -1.26
CA LEU A 142 2.19 18.78 -1.76
C LEU A 142 1.93 19.85 -2.83
N ILE A 143 2.33 21.09 -2.58
CA ILE A 143 2.19 22.20 -3.54
C ILE A 143 2.96 21.89 -4.83
N LYS A 144 4.19 21.36 -4.73
CA LYS A 144 4.99 20.96 -5.90
C LYS A 144 4.33 19.81 -6.65
N TYR A 145 3.81 18.82 -5.94
CA TYR A 145 3.15 17.66 -6.52
C TYR A 145 1.90 18.06 -7.31
N GLU A 146 1.02 18.87 -6.72
CA GLU A 146 -0.16 19.40 -7.40
C GLU A 146 0.20 20.23 -8.64
N LYS A 147 1.24 21.06 -8.52
CA LYS A 147 1.75 21.83 -9.65
C LYS A 147 2.24 20.91 -10.77
N ASN A 148 3.03 19.88 -10.45
CA ASN A 148 3.56 18.92 -11.41
C ASN A 148 2.42 18.18 -12.15
N ILE A 149 1.42 17.68 -11.42
CA ILE A 149 0.24 17.06 -12.03
C ILE A 149 -0.47 18.03 -12.98
N SER A 150 -0.65 19.29 -12.55
CA SER A 150 -1.32 20.29 -13.39
C SER A 150 -0.55 20.61 -14.67
N GLU A 151 0.78 20.60 -14.60
CA GLU A 151 1.66 20.84 -15.75
C GLU A 151 1.69 19.63 -16.69
N GLU A 152 1.71 18.41 -16.14
CA GLU A 152 1.61 17.16 -16.90
C GLU A 152 0.32 17.12 -17.72
N VAL A 153 -0.84 17.38 -17.11
CA VAL A 153 -2.14 17.40 -17.79
C VAL A 153 -2.16 18.44 -18.92
N LYS A 154 -1.51 19.59 -18.75
CA LYS A 154 -1.37 20.63 -19.79
C LYS A 154 -0.42 20.21 -20.91
N ALA A 155 0.61 19.43 -20.60
CA ALA A 155 1.60 18.97 -21.56
C ALA A 155 1.06 17.87 -22.48
N VAL A 156 0.16 16.99 -21.99
CA VAL A 156 -0.43 15.88 -22.76
C VAL A 156 -0.96 16.30 -24.15
N PRO A 157 -1.84 17.31 -24.32
CA PRO A 157 -2.33 17.69 -25.64
C PRO A 157 -1.23 18.22 -26.56
N ILE A 158 -0.24 18.94 -26.01
CA ILE A 158 0.90 19.47 -26.78
C ILE A 158 1.75 18.32 -27.32
N PHE A 159 2.03 17.31 -26.48
CA PHE A 159 2.75 16.13 -26.92
C PHE A 159 2.00 15.35 -27.99
N LYS A 160 0.68 15.14 -27.82
CA LYS A 160 -0.16 14.46 -28.82
C LYS A 160 -0.10 15.15 -30.18
N GLU A 161 -0.28 16.47 -30.24
CA GLU A 161 -0.19 17.23 -31.49
C GLU A 161 1.18 17.07 -32.18
N LYS A 162 2.26 16.99 -31.40
CA LYS A 162 3.61 16.83 -31.94
C LYS A 162 3.88 15.41 -32.43
N VAL A 163 3.34 14.39 -31.77
CA VAL A 163 3.50 12.98 -32.16
C VAL A 163 2.65 12.66 -33.38
N ASP A 164 1.39 13.08 -33.43
CA ASP A 164 0.48 12.84 -34.57
C ASP A 164 0.97 13.48 -35.88
N LYS A 165 1.93 14.40 -35.79
CA LYS A 165 2.57 15.04 -36.94
C LYS A 165 3.63 14.16 -37.62
N TYR A 166 4.06 13.07 -36.98
CA TYR A 166 5.04 12.10 -37.48
C TYR A 166 4.40 10.74 -37.74
#